data_AF-A0A2H0ABU1-F1
#
_entry.id   AF-A0A2H0ABU1-F1
#
_cell.length_a   1.000
_cell.length_b   1.000
_cell.length_c   1.000
_cell.angle_alpha   90.00
_cell.angle_beta   90.00
_cell.angle_gamma   90.00
#
_symmetry.space_group_name_H-M   'P 1'
#
loop_
_entity.id
_entity.type
_entity.pdbx_description
1 polymer ?
#
loop_
_entity_poly.entity_id
_entity_poly.type
_entity_poly.pdbx_seq_one_letter_code
_entity_poly.pdbx_strand_id
1 'polypeptide(L)'
;TSAMMSGCFAVIFFSWIGYKANGWQMSESYKSSLSSVAKLGALLITVIAFFTCWKIISGVSGQPPGKYEAMQAILSGPYSVNFWVGEMMLGLVIPFVLVLAVRARNMQTLFLASVSCLIGIFFMRFDLVVVGQIVPHFNELGIVDLPALFSYTPSFHEIMVTLGGMGLCSMGFLMGERLFKGHLSEDH
;
A
#
# COMPACT_ATOMS: atom_id res chain seq x y z
N THR A 1 -3.51 -6.60 -9.75
CA THR A 1 -4.32 -6.84 -8.54
C THR A 1 -4.13 -5.79 -7.46
N SER A 2 -2.89 -5.43 -7.10
CA SER A 2 -2.62 -4.40 -6.07
C SER A 2 -3.24 -3.02 -6.35
N ALA A 3 -3.33 -2.60 -7.61
CA ALA A 3 -3.97 -1.32 -7.99
C ALA A 3 -5.48 -1.28 -7.68
N MET A 4 -6.19 -2.40 -7.85
CA MET A 4 -7.61 -2.49 -7.50
C MET A 4 -7.81 -2.46 -5.99
N MET A 5 -6.93 -3.14 -5.23
CA MET A 5 -6.95 -3.10 -3.77
C MET A 5 -6.71 -1.68 -3.27
N SER A 6 -5.68 -0.99 -3.78
CA SER A 6 -5.42 0.41 -3.41
C SER A 6 -6.60 1.31 -3.76
N GLY A 7 -7.28 1.08 -4.89
CA GLY A 7 -8.49 1.82 -5.25
C GLY A 7 -9.61 1.68 -4.22
N CYS A 8 -9.88 0.48 -3.74
CA CYS A 8 -10.93 0.23 -2.74
C CYS A 8 -10.67 0.99 -1.43
N PHE A 9 -9.45 0.88 -0.92
CA PHE A 9 -9.07 1.57 0.32
C PHE A 9 -8.90 3.09 0.11
N ALA A 10 -8.43 3.54 -1.04
CA ALA A 10 -8.36 4.96 -1.39
C ALA A 10 -9.75 5.59 -1.42
N VAL A 11 -10.76 4.93 -2.02
CA VAL A 11 -12.14 5.41 -2.00
C VAL A 11 -12.62 5.56 -0.56
N ILE A 12 -12.46 4.53 0.28
CA ILE A 12 -12.85 4.61 1.71
C ILE A 12 -12.16 5.79 2.42
N PHE A 13 -10.86 5.96 2.21
CA PHE A 13 -10.05 7.01 2.82
C PHE A 13 -10.51 8.41 2.40
N PHE A 14 -10.62 8.65 1.09
CA PHE A 14 -10.99 9.94 0.53
C PHE A 14 -12.44 10.31 0.81
N SER A 15 -13.36 9.34 0.73
CA SER A 15 -14.75 9.53 1.12
C SER A 15 -14.87 9.95 2.58
N TRP A 16 -14.16 9.28 3.50
CA TRP A 16 -14.20 9.65 4.91
C TRP A 16 -13.65 11.06 5.16
N ILE A 17 -12.54 11.41 4.51
CA ILE A 17 -11.93 12.75 4.63
C ILE A 17 -12.85 13.83 4.05
N GLY A 18 -13.43 13.61 2.87
CA GLY A 18 -14.33 14.57 2.22
C GLY A 18 -15.54 14.89 3.08
N TYR A 19 -16.23 13.85 3.59
CA TYR A 19 -17.39 14.04 4.48
C TYR A 19 -17.00 14.70 5.81
N LYS A 20 -15.85 14.33 6.39
CA LYS A 20 -15.37 14.96 7.64
C LYS A 20 -14.97 16.42 7.44
N ALA A 21 -14.32 16.77 6.32
CA ALA A 21 -13.89 18.12 6.00
C ALA A 21 -15.05 19.06 5.68
N ASN A 22 -16.14 18.53 5.10
CA ASN A 22 -17.34 19.29 4.75
C ASN A 22 -18.43 19.25 5.85
N GLY A 23 -18.28 18.41 6.88
CA GLY A 23 -19.25 18.25 7.96
C GLY A 23 -20.55 17.56 7.53
N TRP A 24 -20.54 16.82 6.42
CA TRP A 24 -21.72 16.13 5.90
C TRP A 24 -21.96 14.81 6.63
N GLN A 25 -23.22 14.40 6.73
CA GLN A 25 -23.57 13.07 7.22
C GLN A 25 -23.69 12.10 6.05
N MET A 26 -23.02 10.95 6.16
CA MET A 26 -23.16 9.88 5.18
C MET A 26 -24.54 9.23 5.30
N SER A 27 -25.26 9.14 4.18
CA SER A 27 -26.50 8.35 4.10
C SER A 27 -26.23 6.87 4.37
N GLU A 28 -27.23 6.14 4.87
CA GLU A 28 -27.08 4.70 5.12
C GLU A 28 -26.83 3.90 3.83
N SER A 29 -27.39 4.35 2.70
CA SER A 29 -27.10 3.77 1.38
C SER A 29 -25.61 3.87 1.04
N TYR A 30 -25.01 5.06 1.21
CA TYR A 30 -23.59 5.28 0.94
C TYR A 30 -22.68 4.47 1.87
N LYS A 31 -22.99 4.37 3.17
CA LYS A 31 -22.26 3.51 4.11
C LYS A 31 -22.30 2.04 3.69
N SER A 32 -23.44 1.57 3.20
CA SER A 32 -23.60 0.19 2.69
C SER A 32 -22.75 -0.06 1.44
N SER A 33 -22.70 0.91 0.53
CA SER A 33 -21.80 0.87 -0.65
C SER A 33 -20.34 0.81 -0.22
N LEU A 34 -19.91 1.66 0.72
CA LEU A 34 -18.54 1.68 1.22
C LEU A 34 -18.17 0.38 1.96
N SER A 35 -19.13 -0.21 2.69
CA SER A 35 -19.00 -1.54 3.31
C SER A 35 -18.76 -2.62 2.26
N SER A 36 -19.46 -2.56 1.13
CA SER A 36 -19.31 -3.50 0.02
C SER A 36 -17.94 -3.36 -0.65
N VAL A 37 -17.47 -2.13 -0.84
CA VAL A 37 -16.11 -1.84 -1.33
C VAL A 37 -15.05 -2.37 -0.36
N ALA A 38 -15.25 -2.22 0.95
CA ALA A 38 -14.32 -2.76 1.94
C ALA A 38 -14.25 -4.30 1.91
N LYS A 39 -15.38 -4.99 1.75
CA LYS A 39 -15.41 -6.45 1.58
C LYS A 39 -14.68 -6.89 0.31
N LEU A 40 -14.87 -6.17 -0.80
CA LEU A 40 -14.13 -6.40 -2.04
C LEU A 40 -12.63 -6.18 -1.82
N GLY A 41 -12.25 -5.10 -1.12
CA GLY A 41 -10.86 -4.83 -0.72
C GLY A 41 -10.26 -5.96 0.12
N ALA A 42 -10.99 -6.51 1.09
CA ALA A 42 -10.55 -7.66 1.88
C ALA A 42 -10.36 -8.93 1.04
N LEU A 43 -11.24 -9.18 0.07
CA LEU A 43 -11.07 -10.28 -0.87
C LEU A 43 -9.79 -10.11 -1.72
N LEU A 44 -9.53 -8.90 -2.20
CA LEU A 44 -8.32 -8.58 -2.95
C LEU A 44 -7.04 -8.73 -2.10
N ILE A 45 -7.09 -8.37 -0.81
CA ILE A 45 -5.99 -8.63 0.13
C ILE A 45 -5.67 -10.13 0.16
N THR A 46 -6.67 -11.00 0.26
CA THR A 46 -6.44 -12.46 0.26
C THR A 46 -5.75 -12.93 -1.01
N VAL A 47 -6.17 -12.41 -2.18
CA VAL A 47 -5.54 -12.73 -3.46
C VAL A 47 -4.08 -12.24 -3.50
N ILE A 48 -3.81 -11.05 -2.97
CA ILE A 48 -2.45 -10.50 -2.92
C ILE A 48 -1.58 -11.27 -1.92
N ALA A 49 -2.12 -11.66 -0.77
CA ALA A 49 -1.43 -12.50 0.20
C ALA A 49 -0.98 -13.83 -0.44
N PHE A 50 -1.84 -14.47 -1.24
CA PHE A 50 -1.47 -15.65 -2.02
C PHE A 50 -0.30 -15.36 -2.98
N PHE A 51 -0.37 -14.27 -3.76
CA PHE A 51 0.72 -13.89 -4.65
C PHE A 51 2.01 -13.53 -3.91
N THR A 52 1.94 -12.94 -2.72
CA THR A 52 3.12 -12.63 -1.92
C THR A 52 3.75 -13.90 -1.34
N CYS A 53 2.95 -14.87 -0.88
CA CYS A 53 3.47 -16.18 -0.50
C CYS A 53 4.18 -16.86 -1.70
N TRP A 54 3.55 -16.82 -2.88
CA TRP A 54 4.17 -17.36 -4.10
C TRP A 54 5.47 -16.63 -4.48
N LYS A 55 5.50 -15.29 -4.36
CA LYS A 55 6.69 -14.45 -4.56
C LYS A 55 7.85 -14.94 -3.69
N ILE A 56 7.61 -15.13 -2.39
CA ILE A 56 8.61 -15.62 -1.43
C ILE A 56 9.09 -17.01 -1.82
N ILE A 57 8.18 -17.95 -2.08
CA ILE A 57 8.52 -19.34 -2.45
C ILE A 57 9.37 -19.36 -3.72
N SER A 58 8.96 -18.64 -4.77
CA SER A 58 9.70 -18.56 -6.04
C SER A 58 11.04 -17.82 -5.94
N GLY A 59 11.18 -16.90 -4.99
CA GLY A 59 12.42 -16.15 -4.78
C GLY A 59 13.47 -16.96 -4.01
N VAL A 60 13.03 -17.87 -3.15
CA VAL A 60 13.91 -18.78 -2.40
C VAL A 60 14.17 -20.08 -3.19
N SER A 61 13.18 -20.57 -3.93
CA SER A 61 13.27 -21.82 -4.68
C SER A 61 14.02 -21.60 -6.00
N GLY A 62 15.07 -22.40 -6.22
CA GLY A 62 15.86 -22.40 -7.46
C GLY A 62 17.16 -21.60 -7.41
N GLN A 63 17.51 -21.00 -6.26
CA GLN A 63 18.74 -20.20 -6.05
C GLN A 63 19.23 -19.43 -7.29
N PRO A 64 18.37 -18.64 -7.97
CA PRO A 64 18.81 -17.96 -9.17
C PRO A 64 19.85 -16.90 -8.77
N PRO A 65 21.00 -16.81 -9.46
CA PRO A 65 22.01 -15.80 -9.16
C PRO A 65 21.36 -14.39 -9.13
N GLY A 66 21.70 -13.59 -8.12
CA GLY A 66 21.13 -12.26 -7.87
C GLY A 66 19.73 -12.23 -7.23
N LYS A 67 18.81 -13.16 -7.53
CA LYS A 67 17.45 -13.16 -6.94
C LYS A 67 17.40 -13.72 -5.52
N TYR A 68 18.23 -14.71 -5.23
CA TYR A 68 18.27 -15.34 -3.91
C TYR A 68 18.85 -14.38 -2.85
N GLU A 69 19.93 -13.67 -3.17
CA GLU A 69 20.56 -12.70 -2.27
C GLU A 69 19.66 -11.50 -2.00
N ALA A 70 18.95 -11.02 -3.02
CA ALA A 70 17.95 -9.97 -2.87
C ALA A 70 16.79 -10.40 -1.97
N MET A 71 16.30 -11.64 -2.14
CA MET A 71 15.22 -12.15 -1.30
C MET A 71 15.67 -12.37 0.14
N GLN A 72 16.91 -12.82 0.38
CA GLN A 72 17.47 -12.88 1.73
C GLN A 72 17.62 -11.49 2.36
N ALA A 73 18.05 -10.48 1.60
CA ALA A 73 18.20 -9.11 2.10
C ALA A 73 16.85 -8.50 2.55
N ILE A 74 15.75 -8.89 1.89
CA ILE A 74 14.38 -8.48 2.25
C ILE A 74 13.85 -9.31 3.42
N LEU A 75 14.09 -10.62 3.47
CA LEU A 75 13.46 -11.47 4.50
C LEU A 75 14.19 -11.42 5.84
N SER A 76 15.52 -11.36 5.80
CA SER A 76 16.40 -11.48 6.97
C SER A 76 17.49 -10.40 7.04
N GLY A 77 17.57 -9.53 6.04
CA GLY A 77 18.58 -8.46 5.96
C GLY A 77 18.07 -7.10 6.46
N PRO A 78 18.75 -6.00 6.08
CA PRO A 78 18.46 -4.65 6.59
C PRO A 78 17.08 -4.10 6.21
N TYR A 79 16.41 -4.67 5.19
CA TYR A 79 15.07 -4.27 4.74
C TYR A 79 13.95 -5.16 5.31
N SER A 80 14.28 -6.11 6.18
CA SER A 80 13.31 -7.04 6.80
C SER A 80 12.22 -6.38 7.61
N VAL A 81 12.54 -5.28 8.31
CA VAL A 81 11.53 -4.51 9.06
C VAL A 81 10.50 -3.90 8.11
N ASN A 82 10.91 -3.36 6.96
CA ASN A 82 9.99 -2.79 5.98
C ASN A 82 9.06 -3.85 5.39
N PHE A 83 9.60 -5.03 5.08
CA PHE A 83 8.81 -6.12 4.53
C PHE A 83 7.81 -6.68 5.56
N TRP A 84 8.28 -7.03 6.76
CA TRP A 84 7.43 -7.65 7.77
C TRP A 84 6.44 -6.66 8.40
N VAL A 85 6.88 -5.45 8.73
CA VAL A 85 6.02 -4.45 9.38
C VAL A 85 5.24 -3.64 8.35
N GLY A 86 5.88 -3.19 7.28
CA GLY A 86 5.25 -2.39 6.23
C GLY A 86 4.37 -3.23 5.31
N GLU A 87 4.96 -4.12 4.51
CA GLU A 87 4.21 -4.90 3.50
C GLU A 87 3.25 -5.90 4.16
N MET A 88 3.75 -6.74 5.07
CA MET A 88 2.95 -7.82 5.68
C MET A 88 1.96 -7.32 6.72
N MET A 89 2.43 -6.62 7.77
CA MET A 89 1.52 -6.19 8.83
C MET A 89 0.59 -5.06 8.37
N LEU A 90 1.13 -3.92 7.92
CA LEU A 90 0.31 -2.76 7.56
C LEU A 90 -0.44 -2.95 6.23
N GLY A 91 0.14 -3.65 5.25
CA GLY A 91 -0.46 -3.85 3.93
C GLY A 91 -1.51 -4.96 3.87
N LEU A 92 -1.30 -6.06 4.61
CA LEU A 92 -2.15 -7.26 4.51
C LEU A 92 -2.87 -7.57 5.82
N VAL A 93 -2.12 -7.81 6.92
CA VAL A 93 -2.70 -8.39 8.14
C VAL A 93 -3.64 -7.42 8.85
N ILE A 94 -3.17 -6.22 9.17
CA ILE A 94 -3.93 -5.21 9.91
C ILE A 94 -5.24 -4.83 9.17
N PRO A 95 -5.21 -4.39 7.90
CA PRO A 95 -6.43 -3.99 7.21
C PRO A 95 -7.40 -5.16 7.05
N PHE A 96 -6.91 -6.37 6.78
CA PHE A 96 -7.75 -7.56 6.68
C PHE A 96 -8.46 -7.89 7.99
N VAL A 97 -7.72 -7.93 9.10
CA VAL A 97 -8.26 -8.20 10.44
C VAL A 97 -9.27 -7.13 10.84
N LEU A 98 -8.96 -5.84 10.61
CA LEU A 98 -9.87 -4.74 10.94
C LEU A 98 -11.18 -4.83 10.15
N VAL A 99 -11.13 -5.08 8.84
CA VAL A 99 -12.33 -5.20 8.01
C VAL A 99 -13.20 -6.38 8.45
N LEU A 100 -12.59 -7.53 8.77
CA LEU A 100 -13.31 -8.72 9.24
C LEU A 100 -13.89 -8.52 10.65
N ALA A 101 -13.12 -7.96 11.58
CA ALA A 101 -13.53 -7.76 12.97
C ALA A 101 -14.81 -6.92 13.06
N VAL A 102 -14.90 -5.86 12.25
CA VAL A 102 -16.09 -4.98 12.22
C VAL A 102 -17.14 -5.41 11.20
N ARG A 103 -16.94 -6.54 10.50
CA ARG A 103 -17.79 -7.01 9.40
C ARG A 103 -18.12 -5.91 8.38
N ALA A 104 -17.15 -5.01 8.16
CA ALA A 104 -17.28 -3.80 7.37
C ALA A 104 -18.45 -2.86 7.75
N ARG A 105 -18.92 -2.85 9.00
CA ARG A 105 -20.04 -1.99 9.45
C ARG A 105 -19.58 -0.68 10.09
N ASN A 106 -18.43 -0.68 10.77
CA ASN A 106 -17.94 0.52 11.46
C ASN A 106 -17.08 1.37 10.53
N MET A 107 -17.58 2.54 10.18
CA MET A 107 -16.92 3.49 9.28
C MET A 107 -15.57 4.00 9.82
N GLN A 108 -15.45 4.24 11.12
CA GLN A 108 -14.19 4.70 11.71
C GLN A 108 -13.09 3.62 11.62
N THR A 109 -13.48 2.37 11.82
CA THR A 109 -12.55 1.24 11.68
C THR A 109 -12.19 0.97 10.22
N LEU A 110 -13.14 1.15 9.29
CA LEU A 110 -12.85 1.08 7.86
C LEU A 110 -11.88 2.17 7.41
N PHE A 111 -11.98 3.38 7.96
CA PHE A 111 -11.00 4.43 7.74
C PHE A 111 -9.62 4.05 8.29
N LEU A 112 -9.54 3.49 9.50
CA LEU A 112 -8.26 3.05 10.04
C LEU A 112 -7.63 1.92 9.19
N ALA A 113 -8.45 0.99 8.70
CA ALA A 113 -8.02 -0.06 7.79
C ALA A 113 -7.53 0.50 6.45
N SER A 114 -8.19 1.54 5.90
CA SER A 114 -7.72 2.15 4.66
C SER A 114 -6.41 2.90 4.85
N VAL A 115 -6.23 3.61 5.97
CA VAL A 115 -4.96 4.27 6.32
C VAL A 115 -3.83 3.24 6.42
N SER A 116 -4.01 2.15 7.18
CA SER A 116 -2.98 1.13 7.32
C SER A 116 -2.63 0.50 5.96
N CYS A 117 -3.64 0.18 5.15
CA CYS A 117 -3.45 -0.43 3.84
C CYS A 117 -2.71 0.50 2.87
N LEU A 118 -3.06 1.80 2.82
CA LEU A 118 -2.37 2.76 1.95
C LEU A 118 -0.89 2.92 2.32
N ILE A 119 -0.57 2.95 3.62
CA ILE A 119 0.81 2.96 4.10
C ILE A 119 1.53 1.65 3.70
N GLY A 120 0.90 0.50 3.90
CA GLY A 120 1.49 -0.78 3.52
C GLY A 120 1.73 -0.92 2.01
N ILE A 121 0.84 -0.38 1.17
CA ILE A 121 1.03 -0.36 -0.29
C ILE A 121 2.20 0.54 -0.69
N PHE A 122 2.43 1.64 0.02
CA PHE A 122 3.61 2.46 -0.20
C PHE A 122 4.89 1.65 0.05
N PHE A 123 4.97 0.93 1.18
CA PHE A 123 6.11 0.04 1.46
C PHE A 123 6.24 -1.10 0.44
N MET A 124 5.13 -1.71 0.01
CA MET A 124 5.14 -2.73 -1.03
C MET A 124 5.76 -2.24 -2.35
N ARG A 125 5.52 -0.96 -2.71
CA ARG A 125 6.11 -0.34 -3.90
C ARG A 125 7.56 0.07 -3.66
N PHE A 126 7.85 0.62 -2.49
CA PHE A 126 9.20 0.99 -2.09
C PHE A 126 10.13 -0.22 -2.10
N ASP A 127 9.74 -1.31 -1.44
CA ASP A 127 10.52 -2.55 -1.37
C ASP A 127 10.72 -3.14 -2.78
N LEU A 128 9.69 -3.13 -3.64
CA LEU A 128 9.84 -3.57 -5.04
C LEU A 128 10.90 -2.75 -5.80
N VAL A 129 10.88 -1.44 -5.66
CA VAL A 129 11.84 -0.54 -6.34
C VAL A 129 13.24 -0.72 -5.79
N VAL A 130 13.39 -0.68 -4.47
CA VAL A 130 14.68 -0.81 -3.78
C VAL A 130 15.33 -2.15 -4.12
N VAL A 131 14.57 -3.24 -4.07
CA VAL A 131 15.06 -4.58 -4.44
C VAL A 131 15.50 -4.64 -5.89
N GLY A 132 14.75 -3.98 -6.79
CA GLY A 132 15.14 -3.85 -8.19
C GLY A 132 16.43 -3.05 -8.41
N GLN A 133 16.79 -2.15 -7.49
CA GLN A 133 18.00 -1.33 -7.58
C GLN A 133 19.22 -1.96 -6.89
N ILE A 134 19.00 -2.73 -5.82
CA ILE A 134 20.08 -3.35 -5.05
C ILE A 134 20.72 -4.51 -5.81
N VAL A 135 19.96 -5.22 -6.66
CA VAL A 135 20.50 -6.30 -7.50
C VAL A 135 21.37 -5.72 -8.62
N PRO A 136 22.70 -5.96 -8.62
CA PRO A 136 23.57 -5.48 -9.69
C PRO A 136 23.19 -6.17 -11.00
N HIS A 137 23.00 -5.40 -12.08
CA HIS A 137 22.73 -5.93 -13.43
C HIS A 137 23.81 -6.91 -13.92
N PHE A 138 25.03 -6.81 -13.36
CA PHE A 138 26.19 -7.61 -13.73
C PHE A 138 26.49 -8.76 -12.76
N ASN A 139 25.60 -9.08 -11.82
CA ASN A 139 25.81 -10.18 -10.86
C ASN A 139 25.87 -11.56 -11.57
N GLU A 140 25.33 -11.68 -12.79
CA GLU A 140 25.49 -12.89 -13.63
C GLU A 140 26.85 -13.00 -14.34
N LEU A 141 27.67 -11.94 -14.37
CA LEU A 141 28.98 -11.96 -15.03
C LEU A 141 30.14 -12.40 -14.13
N GLY A 142 29.89 -12.70 -12.85
CA GLY A 142 30.88 -13.30 -11.94
C GLY A 142 32.14 -12.45 -11.74
N ILE A 143 32.03 -11.12 -11.84
CA ILE A 143 33.17 -10.21 -11.73
C ILE A 143 33.60 -10.12 -10.25
N VAL A 144 34.81 -10.60 -9.97
CA VAL A 144 35.46 -10.47 -8.66
C VAL A 144 35.71 -8.96 -8.40
N ASP A 145 35.37 -8.48 -7.20
CA ASP A 145 35.51 -7.09 -6.69
C ASP A 145 34.32 -6.12 -6.83
N LEU A 146 33.10 -6.57 -7.21
CA LEU A 146 31.89 -5.75 -7.03
C LEU A 146 31.15 -6.08 -5.71
N PRO A 147 30.65 -5.08 -4.95
CA PRO A 147 29.80 -5.33 -3.79
C PRO A 147 28.56 -6.13 -4.22
N ALA A 148 28.29 -7.24 -3.53
CA ALA A 148 27.15 -8.12 -3.84
C ALA A 148 25.78 -7.41 -3.75
N LEU A 149 25.69 -6.32 -2.97
CA LEU A 149 24.47 -5.52 -2.78
C LEU A 149 24.85 -4.03 -2.67
N PHE A 150 24.19 -3.16 -3.43
CA PHE A 150 24.27 -1.70 -3.21
C PHE A 150 23.41 -1.30 -2.00
N SER A 151 23.89 -0.37 -1.17
CA SER A 151 23.10 0.19 -0.05
C SER A 151 22.35 1.45 -0.51
N TYR A 152 21.02 1.42 -0.49
CA TYR A 152 20.19 2.61 -0.75
C TYR A 152 19.58 3.13 0.54
N THR A 153 19.86 4.40 0.86
CA THR A 153 19.21 5.15 1.94
C THR A 153 18.62 6.43 1.35
N PRO A 154 17.30 6.67 1.49
CA PRO A 154 16.67 7.84 0.92
C PRO A 154 17.25 9.12 1.55
N SER A 155 17.58 10.09 0.69
CA SER A 155 18.03 11.41 1.08
C SER A 155 16.88 12.26 1.60
N PHE A 156 17.21 13.27 2.40
CA PHE A 156 16.23 14.21 2.93
C PHE A 156 15.44 14.92 1.82
N HIS A 157 16.09 15.24 0.70
CA HIS A 157 15.46 15.89 -0.45
C HIS A 157 14.43 14.97 -1.14
N GLU A 158 14.71 13.68 -1.28
CA GLU A 158 13.74 12.72 -1.84
C GLU A 158 12.49 12.60 -0.96
N ILE A 159 12.66 12.61 0.37
CA ILE A 159 11.53 12.60 1.31
C ILE A 159 10.70 13.87 1.16
N MET A 160 11.33 15.04 1.10
CA MET A 160 10.64 16.33 0.93
C MET A 160 9.85 16.39 -0.38
N VAL A 161 10.44 15.95 -1.50
CA VAL A 161 9.77 15.93 -2.80
C VAL A 161 8.56 14.98 -2.78
N THR A 162 8.70 13.81 -2.15
CA THR A 162 7.61 12.84 -2.03
C THR A 162 6.46 13.38 -1.17
N LEU A 163 6.76 14.00 -0.03
CA LEU A 163 5.77 14.66 0.82
C LEU A 163 5.11 15.86 0.13
N GLY A 164 5.88 16.63 -0.64
CA GLY A 164 5.36 17.73 -1.45
C GLY A 164 4.35 17.25 -2.50
N GLY A 165 4.68 16.16 -3.21
CA GLY A 165 3.76 15.53 -4.16
C GLY A 165 2.47 15.02 -3.50
N MET A 166 2.59 14.30 -2.39
CA MET A 166 1.42 13.84 -1.61
C MET A 166 0.56 15.01 -1.11
N GLY A 167 1.20 16.10 -0.67
CA GLY A 167 0.52 17.32 -0.22
C GLY A 167 -0.24 18.02 -1.36
N LEU A 168 0.38 18.17 -2.52
CA LEU A 168 -0.27 18.75 -3.71
C LEU A 168 -1.46 17.93 -4.18
N CYS A 169 -1.34 16.59 -4.23
CA CYS A 169 -2.46 15.72 -4.57
C CYS A 169 -3.60 15.83 -3.56
N SER A 170 -3.28 15.86 -2.26
CA SER A 170 -4.27 15.98 -1.18
C SER A 170 -4.99 17.34 -1.23
N MET A 171 -4.23 18.41 -1.49
CA MET A 171 -4.78 19.76 -1.66
C MET A 171 -5.69 19.82 -2.88
N GLY A 172 -5.26 19.28 -4.02
CA GLY A 172 -6.07 19.22 -5.24
C GLY A 172 -7.39 18.46 -5.03
N PHE A 173 -7.35 17.34 -4.30
CA PHE A 173 -8.55 16.59 -3.94
C PHE A 173 -9.50 17.41 -3.07
N LEU A 174 -9.01 18.05 -2.00
CA LEU A 174 -9.82 18.87 -1.10
C LEU A 174 -10.40 20.12 -1.79
N MET A 175 -9.63 20.77 -2.67
CA MET A 175 -10.10 21.88 -3.49
C MET A 175 -11.19 21.41 -4.46
N GLY A 176 -11.01 20.26 -5.10
CA GLY A 176 -12.01 19.65 -5.97
C GLY A 176 -13.33 19.38 -5.23
N GLU A 177 -13.26 18.78 -4.04
CA GLU A 177 -14.42 18.55 -3.18
C GLU A 177 -15.18 19.85 -2.84
N ARG A 178 -14.45 20.91 -2.47
CA ARG A 178 -15.06 22.21 -2.12
C ARG A 178 -15.64 22.96 -3.31
N LEU A 179 -14.97 22.92 -4.46
CA LEU A 179 -15.36 23.67 -5.66
C LEU A 179 -16.53 22.99 -6.39
N PHE A 180 -16.49 21.66 -6.52
CA PHE A 180 -17.45 20.91 -7.33
C PHE A 180 -18.59 20.28 -6.53
N LYS A 181 -18.55 20.31 -5.17
CA LYS A 181 -19.56 19.68 -4.30
C LYS A 181 -19.85 18.22 -4.72
N GLY A 182 -18.81 17.45 -4.99
CA GLY A 182 -18.90 16.17 -5.71
C GLY A 182 -19.85 15.13 -5.12
N HIS A 183 -20.08 15.16 -3.80
CA HIS A 183 -20.97 14.20 -3.11
C HIS A 183 -22.40 14.73 -2.85
N LEU A 184 -22.75 15.96 -3.26
CA LEU A 184 -24.08 16.54 -3.05
C LEU A 184 -25.04 16.36 -4.24
N SER A 185 -24.59 15.79 -5.37
CA SER A 185 -25.47 15.62 -6.54
C SER A 185 -26.32 14.33 -6.52
N GLU A 186 -26.25 13.53 -5.45
CA GLU A 186 -27.02 12.27 -5.34
C GLU A 186 -28.47 12.45 -4.83
N ASP A 187 -28.92 13.69 -4.56
CA ASP A 187 -30.32 13.99 -4.21
C ASP A 187 -31.21 14.26 -5.45
N HIS A 188 -30.99 13.54 -6.56
CA HIS A 188 -31.88 13.53 -7.73
C HIS A 188 -32.53 12.17 -7.95
#